data_AF-A0A6L7WEE4-F1
#
_entry.id   AF-A0A6L7WEE4-F1
#
_cell.length_a   1.000
_cell.length_b   1.000
_cell.length_c   1.000
_cell.angle_alpha   90.00
_cell.angle_beta   90.00
_cell.angle_gamma   90.00
#
_symmetry.space_group_name_H-M   'P 1'
#
loop_
_entity.id
_entity.type
_entity.pdbx_description
1 polymer ?
#
loop_
_entity_poly.entity_id
_entity_poly.type
_entity_poly.pdbx_seq_one_letter_code
_entity_poly.pdbx_strand_id
1 'polypeptide(L)'
;MSRFGGTRATSRPHPGAPSRSPSIPRRCAATGDRRAGTPPRARGTLGSAMKLTDRLLRRDPERRALRALARGVKRLPARRRPDESLQLVVDLAREMTHAKYGALAVTDEHDMTQGFVTSGLSADDLRGLRTPPQAHGPLSSLRADGRPVRFENVQHSPRAFGFPPHHPEMEALIGVPIWSAGHVRGSLYVTDRDDGKPFDDQDERILVTLARHASTVIEREWY
;
A
#
# COMPACT_ATOMS: atom_id res chain seq x y z
N MET A 1 -41.52 47.85 -19.77
CA MET A 1 -41.00 47.58 -21.13
C MET A 1 -40.55 46.12 -21.14
N SER A 2 -41.45 45.25 -21.62
CA SER A 2 -41.33 44.47 -22.87
C SER A 2 -40.43 43.24 -22.72
N ARG A 3 -40.99 42.01 -22.64
CA ARG A 3 -41.49 41.16 -23.77
C ARG A 3 -40.30 40.57 -24.55
N PHE A 4 -40.16 39.32 -24.96
CA PHE A 4 -40.93 38.09 -25.25
C PHE A 4 -39.85 36.96 -25.28
N GLY A 5 -40.06 35.64 -25.25
CA GLY A 5 -41.22 34.78 -25.48
C GLY A 5 -40.77 33.50 -26.23
N GLY A 6 -41.39 32.35 -25.90
CA GLY A 6 -41.56 31.17 -26.77
C GLY A 6 -40.38 30.20 -26.91
N THR A 7 -40.54 28.88 -27.02
CA THR A 7 -41.75 28.09 -27.32
C THR A 7 -41.50 26.61 -26.97
N ARG A 8 -42.55 25.92 -26.51
CA ARG A 8 -42.62 24.44 -26.36
C ARG A 8 -42.67 23.75 -27.72
N ALA A 9 -42.15 22.53 -27.80
CA ALA A 9 -42.65 21.52 -28.74
C ALA A 9 -42.75 20.16 -28.03
N THR A 10 -43.99 19.74 -27.80
CA THR A 10 -44.39 18.37 -27.46
C THR A 10 -44.75 17.65 -28.76
N SER A 11 -44.29 16.42 -28.97
CA SER A 11 -44.96 15.47 -29.87
C SER A 11 -44.95 14.06 -29.28
N ARG A 12 -46.13 13.46 -29.36
CA ARG A 12 -46.59 12.19 -28.76
C ARG A 12 -46.26 10.99 -29.68
N PRO A 13 -46.45 9.74 -29.19
CA PRO A 13 -45.99 8.52 -29.83
C PRO A 13 -46.98 7.98 -30.88
N HIS A 14 -46.51 7.12 -31.77
CA HIS A 14 -47.34 6.31 -32.67
C HIS A 14 -47.19 4.80 -32.39
N PRO A 15 -48.28 4.02 -32.35
CA PRO A 15 -48.30 2.57 -32.14
C PRO A 15 -48.47 1.78 -33.45
N GLY A 16 -48.13 0.47 -33.44
CA GLY A 16 -48.51 -0.45 -34.52
C GLY A 16 -47.81 -1.82 -34.49
N ALA A 17 -48.55 -2.85 -34.09
CA ALA A 17 -48.24 -4.29 -34.09
C ALA A 17 -48.26 -4.90 -35.53
N PRO A 18 -48.25 -6.24 -35.81
CA PRO A 18 -48.14 -7.42 -34.93
C PRO A 18 -47.21 -8.59 -35.43
N SER A 19 -47.02 -9.54 -34.50
CA SER A 19 -46.82 -11.00 -34.63
C SER A 19 -46.37 -11.66 -35.94
N ARG A 20 -45.40 -12.58 -35.83
CA ARG A 20 -45.45 -13.93 -36.45
C ARG A 20 -44.37 -14.85 -35.85
N SER A 21 -44.81 -15.81 -35.04
CA SER A 21 -44.11 -17.09 -34.84
C SER A 21 -44.34 -17.96 -36.07
N PRO A 22 -43.32 -18.70 -36.53
CA PRO A 22 -43.35 -20.17 -36.46
C PRO A 22 -41.91 -20.68 -36.17
N SER A 23 -41.57 -21.91 -35.80
CA SER A 23 -42.25 -23.20 -35.68
C SER A 23 -41.18 -24.13 -35.11
N ILE A 24 -41.52 -24.90 -34.08
CA ILE A 24 -40.65 -25.96 -33.52
C ILE A 24 -40.62 -27.14 -34.50
N PRO A 25 -39.45 -27.63 -34.95
CA PRO A 25 -39.37 -28.95 -35.55
C PRO A 25 -39.24 -30.02 -34.46
N ARG A 26 -40.07 -31.05 -34.67
CA ARG A 26 -40.27 -32.22 -33.83
C ARG A 26 -39.00 -33.07 -33.70
N ARG A 27 -38.90 -33.66 -32.51
CA ARG A 27 -37.98 -34.70 -32.06
C ARG A 27 -38.10 -35.95 -32.94
N CYS A 28 -37.00 -36.38 -33.57
CA CYS A 28 -36.83 -37.74 -34.05
C CYS A 28 -36.07 -38.54 -32.99
N ALA A 29 -36.65 -39.67 -32.59
CA ALA A 29 -36.02 -40.66 -31.74
C ALA A 29 -35.12 -41.56 -32.60
N ALA A 30 -33.88 -41.78 -32.15
CA ALA A 30 -33.07 -42.90 -32.60
C ALA A 30 -32.31 -43.48 -31.40
N THR A 31 -32.54 -44.78 -31.24
CA THR A 31 -32.01 -45.74 -30.28
C THR A 31 -30.48 -45.90 -30.37
N GLY A 32 -29.80 -45.99 -29.24
CA GLY A 32 -28.37 -46.32 -29.18
C GLY A 32 -27.88 -46.55 -27.75
N ASP A 33 -27.75 -47.83 -27.39
CA ASP A 33 -26.86 -48.46 -26.40
C ASP A 33 -26.49 -47.69 -25.10
N ARG A 34 -27.14 -48.04 -23.99
CA ARG A 34 -26.70 -47.65 -22.64
C ARG A 34 -25.61 -48.61 -22.14
N ARG A 35 -24.35 -48.29 -22.42
CA ARG A 35 -23.26 -48.73 -21.54
C ARG A 35 -23.08 -47.72 -20.42
N ALA A 36 -23.27 -48.19 -19.19
CA ALA A 36 -23.01 -47.43 -17.97
C ALA A 36 -21.51 -47.09 -17.87
N GLY A 37 -21.13 -45.88 -18.27
CA GLY A 37 -19.85 -45.28 -17.93
C GLY A 37 -19.93 -44.67 -16.53
N THR A 38 -19.22 -45.24 -15.57
CA THR A 38 -18.99 -44.66 -14.25
C THR A 38 -18.44 -43.23 -14.42
N PRO A 39 -19.00 -42.19 -13.76
CA PRO A 39 -18.46 -40.85 -13.89
C PRO A 39 -17.03 -40.83 -13.29
N PRO A 40 -16.06 -40.17 -13.92
CA PRO A 40 -14.75 -40.02 -13.30
C PRO A 40 -14.93 -39.21 -12.03
N ARG A 41 -14.59 -39.82 -10.88
CA ARG A 41 -14.55 -39.11 -9.61
C ARG A 41 -13.63 -37.90 -9.78
N ALA A 42 -14.19 -36.70 -9.69
CA ALA A 42 -13.46 -35.45 -9.58
C ALA A 42 -12.71 -35.40 -8.23
N ARG A 43 -11.68 -36.23 -8.08
CA ARG A 43 -10.70 -36.15 -7.00
C ARG A 43 -9.59 -35.23 -7.48
N GLY A 44 -9.65 -33.94 -7.14
CA GLY A 44 -8.47 -33.08 -7.32
C GLY A 44 -8.65 -31.57 -7.23
N THR A 45 -9.87 -31.03 -7.30
CA THR A 45 -10.05 -29.57 -7.44
C THR A 45 -9.89 -28.81 -6.12
N LEU A 46 -10.42 -29.32 -5.01
CA LEU A 46 -10.32 -28.67 -3.69
C LEU A 46 -8.88 -28.57 -3.18
N GLY A 47 -8.07 -29.62 -3.31
CA GLY A 47 -6.67 -29.61 -2.87
C GLY A 47 -5.77 -28.70 -3.71
N SER A 48 -6.04 -28.57 -5.01
CA SER A 48 -5.31 -27.67 -5.91
C SER A 48 -5.71 -26.20 -5.70
N ALA A 49 -7.02 -25.94 -5.58
CA ALA A 49 -7.55 -24.62 -5.26
C ALA A 49 -7.02 -24.12 -3.92
N MET A 50 -6.99 -24.97 -2.88
CA MET A 50 -6.49 -24.62 -1.55
C MET A 50 -4.96 -24.39 -1.53
N LYS A 51 -4.18 -25.13 -2.33
CA LYS A 51 -2.75 -24.87 -2.54
C LYS A 51 -2.49 -23.59 -3.35
N LEU A 52 -3.38 -23.22 -4.27
CA LEU A 52 -3.31 -21.96 -5.00
C LEU A 52 -3.67 -20.80 -4.10
N THR A 53 -4.72 -20.93 -3.27
CA THR A 53 -5.07 -19.91 -2.27
C THR A 53 -3.95 -19.74 -1.26
N ASP A 54 -3.38 -20.82 -0.70
CA ASP A 54 -2.24 -20.70 0.22
C ASP A 54 -1.03 -20.02 -0.43
N ARG A 55 -0.75 -20.27 -1.71
CA ARG A 55 0.32 -19.57 -2.45
C ARG A 55 0.02 -18.09 -2.69
N LEU A 56 -1.19 -17.75 -3.08
CA LEU A 56 -1.62 -16.35 -3.26
C LEU A 56 -1.61 -15.60 -1.93
N LEU A 57 -2.09 -16.24 -0.85
CA LEU A 57 -2.08 -15.73 0.52
C LEU A 57 -0.66 -15.64 1.12
N ARG A 58 0.32 -16.39 0.60
CA ARG A 58 1.74 -16.24 0.96
C ARG A 58 2.41 -15.09 0.23
N ARG A 59 1.96 -14.77 -0.99
CA ARG A 59 2.47 -13.65 -1.78
C ARG A 59 1.90 -12.30 -1.36
N ASP A 60 0.74 -12.29 -0.68
CA ASP A 60 0.11 -11.06 -0.19
C ASP A 60 1.06 -10.23 0.71
N PRO A 61 1.42 -8.99 0.30
CA PRO A 61 2.40 -8.15 0.98
C PRO A 61 1.95 -7.76 2.40
N GLU A 62 0.67 -7.47 2.57
CA GLU A 62 0.10 -7.09 3.88
C GLU A 62 0.24 -8.25 4.87
N ARG A 63 -0.18 -9.46 4.47
CA ARG A 63 -0.05 -10.63 5.33
C ARG A 63 1.40 -11.03 5.59
N ARG A 64 2.33 -10.75 4.66
CA ARG A 64 3.78 -10.92 4.91
C ARG A 64 4.25 -9.94 5.98
N ALA A 65 3.89 -8.67 5.87
CA ALA A 65 4.27 -7.62 6.82
C ALA A 65 3.70 -7.90 8.22
N LEU A 66 2.42 -8.23 8.33
CA LEU A 66 1.79 -8.61 9.61
C LEU A 66 2.49 -9.81 10.27
N ARG A 67 2.85 -10.83 9.47
CA ARG A 67 3.56 -12.01 9.99
C ARG A 67 4.99 -11.67 10.44
N ALA A 68 5.70 -10.82 9.71
CA ALA A 68 7.03 -10.37 10.09
C ALA A 68 6.98 -9.56 11.39
N LEU A 69 6.05 -8.61 11.46
CA LEU A 69 5.79 -7.80 12.64
C LEU A 69 5.43 -8.64 13.87
N ALA A 70 4.49 -9.57 13.74
CA ALA A 70 4.10 -10.44 14.84
C ALA A 70 5.26 -11.31 15.36
N ARG A 71 6.21 -11.71 14.49
CA ARG A 71 7.43 -12.40 14.91
C ARG A 71 8.42 -11.45 15.58
N GLY A 72 8.58 -10.25 15.04
CA GLY A 72 9.47 -9.21 15.57
C GLY A 72 9.05 -8.78 16.98
N VAL A 73 7.78 -8.42 17.16
CA VAL A 73 7.23 -7.97 18.45
C VAL A 73 7.41 -9.04 19.55
N LYS A 74 7.27 -10.33 19.21
CA LYS A 74 7.50 -11.44 20.15
C LYS A 74 8.94 -11.56 20.65
N ARG A 75 9.90 -11.00 19.93
CA ARG A 75 11.33 -11.00 20.31
C ARG A 75 11.69 -9.79 21.17
N LEU A 76 10.85 -8.75 21.16
CA LEU A 76 11.05 -7.58 22.01
C LEU A 76 10.71 -7.92 23.47
N PRO A 77 11.38 -7.28 24.44
CA PRO A 77 11.06 -7.45 25.85
C PRO A 77 9.61 -7.03 26.15
N ALA A 78 8.99 -7.64 27.18
CA ALA A 78 7.62 -7.33 27.57
C ALA A 78 7.45 -5.84 27.96
N ARG A 79 8.45 -5.29 28.66
CA ARG A 79 8.62 -3.85 28.90
C ARG A 79 9.65 -3.32 27.90
N ARG A 80 9.15 -2.88 26.75
CA ARG A 80 9.96 -2.27 25.70
C ARG A 80 9.75 -0.77 25.69
N ARG A 81 10.78 -0.04 25.27
CA ARG A 81 10.65 1.38 25.01
C ARG A 81 9.93 1.62 23.67
N PRO A 82 9.31 2.78 23.48
CA PRO A 82 8.64 3.10 22.23
C PRO A 82 9.61 3.10 21.04
N ASP A 83 10.82 3.63 21.24
CA ASP A 83 11.89 3.65 20.25
C ASP A 83 12.27 2.25 19.75
N GLU A 84 12.30 1.23 20.61
CA GLU A 84 12.58 -0.16 20.21
C GLU A 84 11.48 -0.74 19.30
N SER A 85 10.22 -0.34 19.53
CA SER A 85 9.09 -0.76 18.68
C SER A 85 9.13 -0.08 17.32
N LEU A 86 9.47 1.21 17.29
CA LEU A 86 9.64 1.96 16.05
C LEU A 86 10.87 1.49 15.27
N GLN A 87 11.95 1.14 15.98
CA GLN A 87 13.16 0.57 15.37
C GLN A 87 12.84 -0.74 14.65
N LEU A 88 12.07 -1.64 15.29
CA LEU A 88 11.59 -2.86 14.63
C LEU A 88 10.81 -2.56 13.34
N VAL A 89 9.98 -1.52 13.34
CA VAL A 89 9.19 -1.13 12.16
C VAL A 89 10.08 -0.71 11.00
N VAL A 90 11.07 0.17 11.26
CA VAL A 90 11.97 0.65 10.20
C VAL A 90 12.90 -0.45 9.70
N ASP A 91 13.36 -1.35 10.57
CA ASP A 91 14.17 -2.51 10.18
C ASP A 91 13.38 -3.46 9.27
N LEU A 92 12.15 -3.80 9.65
CA LEU A 92 11.28 -4.63 8.81
C LEU A 92 10.94 -3.96 7.48
N ALA A 93 10.70 -2.65 7.49
CA ALA A 93 10.43 -1.89 6.27
C ALA A 93 11.61 -1.99 5.29
N ARG A 94 12.82 -1.75 5.79
CA ARG A 94 14.06 -1.85 4.99
C ARG A 94 14.27 -3.27 4.47
N GLU A 95 14.25 -4.27 5.34
CA GLU A 95 14.49 -5.67 4.97
C GLU A 95 13.49 -6.19 3.94
N MET A 96 12.20 -5.90 4.12
CA MET A 96 11.14 -6.47 3.28
C MET A 96 11.02 -5.80 1.90
N THR A 97 11.49 -4.56 1.78
CA THR A 97 11.53 -3.81 0.52
C THR A 97 12.90 -3.88 -0.16
N HIS A 98 13.88 -4.57 0.45
CA HIS A 98 15.26 -4.64 -0.02
C HIS A 98 15.90 -3.26 -0.18
N ALA A 99 15.58 -2.33 0.72
CA ALA A 99 16.12 -0.98 0.69
C ALA A 99 17.48 -0.90 1.40
N LYS A 100 18.32 0.03 0.94
CA LYS A 100 19.61 0.36 1.55
C LYS A 100 19.39 1.08 2.87
N TYR A 101 18.45 2.02 2.90
CA TYR A 101 18.15 2.82 4.07
C TYR A 101 16.65 2.88 4.35
N GLY A 102 16.32 3.03 5.62
CA GLY A 102 14.97 3.30 6.08
C GLY A 102 14.99 4.32 7.20
N ALA A 103 13.93 5.10 7.32
CA ALA A 103 13.74 5.98 8.46
C ALA A 103 12.26 6.13 8.82
N LEU A 104 12.03 6.37 10.11
CA LEU A 104 10.73 6.67 10.67
C LEU A 104 10.86 7.90 11.55
N ALA A 105 10.03 8.91 11.28
CA ALA A 105 9.92 10.12 12.07
C ALA A 105 8.56 10.20 12.75
N VAL A 106 8.56 10.59 14.02
CA VAL A 106 7.37 10.99 14.80
C VAL A 106 7.39 12.50 14.92
N THR A 107 6.25 13.12 14.71
CA THR A 107 6.09 14.57 14.62
C THR A 107 4.89 15.03 15.44
N ASP A 108 4.96 16.25 15.95
CA ASP A 108 3.84 16.90 16.65
C ASP A 108 2.81 17.53 15.70
N GLU A 109 1.91 18.35 16.24
CA GLU A 109 0.91 19.11 15.49
C GLU A 109 1.51 20.23 14.63
N HIS A 110 2.73 20.65 14.94
CA HIS A 110 3.47 21.74 14.31
C HIS A 110 4.62 21.24 13.42
N ASP A 111 4.59 19.96 13.05
CA ASP A 111 5.58 19.29 12.19
C ASP A 111 6.97 19.15 12.81
N MET A 112 7.09 19.36 14.13
CA MET A 112 8.35 19.23 14.85
C MET A 112 8.64 17.77 15.15
N THR A 113 9.81 17.30 14.75
CA THR A 113 10.24 15.91 14.99
C THR A 113 10.48 15.67 16.47
N GLN A 114 9.72 14.74 17.06
CA GLN A 114 9.80 14.31 18.46
C GLN A 114 10.46 12.95 18.63
N GLY A 115 10.56 12.17 17.55
CA GLY A 115 11.21 10.86 17.53
C GLY A 115 11.73 10.56 16.15
N PHE A 116 12.91 9.96 16.06
CA PHE A 116 13.52 9.60 14.80
C PHE A 116 14.34 8.32 14.97
N VAL A 117 14.04 7.32 14.15
CA VAL A 117 14.77 6.05 14.09
C VAL A 117 15.12 5.72 12.65
N THR A 118 16.23 5.04 12.45
CA THR A 118 16.78 4.76 11.12
C THR A 118 17.28 3.33 11.03
N SER A 119 17.34 2.79 9.82
CA SER A 119 17.95 1.49 9.53
C SER A 119 18.88 1.61 8.33
N GLY A 120 20.06 0.96 8.42
CA GLY A 120 21.01 0.85 7.30
C GLY A 120 22.03 1.95 7.15
N LEU A 121 21.96 2.98 7.98
CA LEU A 121 22.97 4.02 8.04
C LEU A 121 24.14 3.57 8.92
N SER A 122 25.37 3.86 8.49
CA SER A 122 26.54 3.68 9.34
C SER A 122 26.56 4.71 10.47
N ALA A 123 27.38 4.50 11.49
CA ALA A 123 27.58 5.49 12.55
C ALA A 123 28.11 6.83 11.98
N ASP A 124 28.81 6.79 10.86
CA ASP A 124 29.39 7.97 10.22
C ASP A 124 28.31 8.76 9.46
N ASP A 125 27.43 8.05 8.74
CA ASP A 125 26.26 8.64 8.08
C ASP A 125 25.31 9.30 9.09
N LEU A 126 25.10 8.63 10.24
CA LEU A 126 24.28 9.17 11.33
C LEU A 126 24.88 10.43 11.95
N ARG A 127 26.21 10.53 12.06
CA ARG A 127 26.87 11.76 12.52
C ARG A 127 26.75 12.89 11.49
N GLY A 128 26.67 12.55 10.20
CA GLY A 128 26.40 13.49 9.12
C GLY A 128 24.98 14.06 9.13
N LEU A 129 24.00 13.29 9.61
CA LEU A 129 22.63 13.71 9.84
C LEU A 129 22.54 14.63 11.08
N ARG A 130 23.03 15.87 10.96
CA ARG A 130 23.06 16.86 12.05
C ARG A 130 21.69 17.14 12.69
N THR A 131 20.61 16.91 11.95
CA THR A 131 19.22 17.06 12.38
C THR A 131 18.38 15.99 11.69
N PRO A 132 17.37 15.38 12.36
CA PRO A 132 16.39 14.57 11.65
C PRO A 132 15.73 15.40 10.54
N PRO A 133 15.26 14.75 9.45
CA PRO A 133 14.53 15.45 8.40
C PRO A 133 13.34 16.17 9.03
N GLN A 134 13.41 17.50 9.06
CA GLN A 134 12.23 18.33 9.27
C GLN A 134 11.34 18.10 8.05
N ALA A 135 10.03 18.03 8.22
CA ALA A 135 9.04 17.57 7.23
C ALA A 135 8.92 18.47 5.96
N HIS A 136 10.06 18.78 5.35
CA HIS A 136 10.30 19.56 4.16
C HIS A 136 10.86 18.62 3.08
N GLY A 137 10.87 19.07 1.83
CA GLY A 137 11.41 18.25 0.74
C GLY A 137 10.39 17.29 0.12
N PRO A 138 10.86 16.21 -0.53
CA PRO A 138 10.01 15.21 -1.21
C PRO A 138 8.97 14.53 -0.31
N LEU A 139 9.19 14.51 1.02
CA LEU A 139 8.29 13.91 2.00
C LEU A 139 7.18 14.88 2.49
N SER A 140 7.26 16.16 2.16
CA SER A 140 6.29 17.19 2.62
C SER A 140 4.84 16.88 2.25
N SER A 141 4.59 16.21 1.11
CA SER A 141 3.25 15.77 0.69
C SER A 141 2.61 14.77 1.63
N LEU A 142 3.39 13.99 2.38
CA LEU A 142 2.86 12.95 3.25
C LEU A 142 1.90 13.53 4.29
N ARG A 143 2.24 14.70 4.83
CA ARG A 143 1.40 15.41 5.79
C ARG A 143 0.31 16.24 5.12
N ALA A 144 0.63 16.93 4.02
CA ALA A 144 -0.32 17.79 3.32
C ALA A 144 -1.48 17.00 2.70
N ASP A 145 -1.16 15.92 1.98
CA ASP A 145 -2.14 15.15 1.22
C ASP A 145 -2.57 13.86 1.94
N GLY A 146 -1.80 13.44 2.94
CA GLY A 146 -2.09 12.22 3.70
C GLY A 146 -1.92 10.94 2.87
N ARG A 147 -1.15 10.99 1.79
CA ARG A 147 -1.02 9.92 0.79
C ARG A 147 0.43 9.44 0.65
N PRO A 148 0.66 8.16 0.31
CA PRO A 148 1.98 7.67 -0.05
C PRO A 148 2.61 8.47 -1.20
N VAL A 149 3.94 8.54 -1.19
CA VAL A 149 4.75 9.16 -2.24
C VAL A 149 5.79 8.15 -2.74
N ARG A 150 6.07 8.18 -4.03
CA ARG A 150 7.08 7.33 -4.67
C ARG A 150 7.84 8.17 -5.70
N PHE A 151 9.15 8.13 -5.63
CA PHE A 151 10.08 8.82 -6.51
C PHE A 151 11.11 7.82 -7.02
N GLU A 152 11.27 7.73 -8.33
CA GLU A 152 12.38 6.98 -8.93
C GLU A 152 13.70 7.74 -8.78
N ASN A 153 13.63 9.07 -8.85
CA ASN A 153 14.74 9.97 -8.58
C ASN A 153 14.23 11.20 -7.81
N VAL A 154 14.60 11.31 -6.53
CA VAL A 154 14.20 12.40 -5.64
C VAL A 154 14.79 13.74 -6.04
N GLN A 155 15.92 13.77 -6.75
CA GLN A 155 16.55 15.02 -7.21
C GLN A 155 15.73 15.68 -8.32
N HIS A 156 14.93 14.91 -9.07
CA HIS A 156 14.01 15.44 -10.08
C HIS A 156 12.69 15.97 -9.49
N SER A 157 12.47 15.83 -8.18
CA SER A 157 11.26 16.36 -7.55
C SER A 157 11.31 17.89 -7.52
N PRO A 158 10.25 18.60 -7.96
CA PRO A 158 10.16 20.06 -7.81
C PRO A 158 10.23 20.53 -6.35
N ARG A 159 9.98 19.61 -5.41
CA ARG A 159 10.04 19.84 -3.96
C ARG A 159 11.39 19.44 -3.38
N ALA A 160 12.36 19.01 -4.18
CA ALA A 160 13.70 18.71 -3.71
C ALA A 160 14.43 20.01 -3.33
N PHE A 161 14.87 20.11 -2.08
CA PHE A 161 15.74 21.19 -1.61
C PHE A 161 17.23 20.81 -1.69
N GLY A 162 17.55 19.70 -2.37
CA GLY A 162 18.85 19.06 -2.29
C GLY A 162 19.07 18.36 -0.94
N PHE A 163 20.24 17.76 -0.78
CA PHE A 163 20.66 17.13 0.46
C PHE A 163 21.62 18.06 1.21
N PRO A 164 21.46 18.27 2.53
CA PRO A 164 22.41 19.07 3.29
C PRO A 164 23.80 18.42 3.30
N PRO A 165 24.88 19.17 3.59
CA PRO A 165 26.23 18.62 3.65
C PRO A 165 26.29 17.39 4.57
N HIS A 166 26.97 16.33 4.11
CA HIS A 166 27.12 15.04 4.80
C HIS A 166 25.87 14.18 4.92
N HIS A 167 24.77 14.56 4.28
CA HIS A 167 23.63 13.66 4.11
C HIS A 167 23.96 12.62 3.02
N PRO A 168 23.71 11.32 3.25
CA PRO A 168 23.87 10.29 2.22
C PRO A 168 23.07 10.64 0.97
N GLU A 169 23.69 10.57 -0.21
CA GLU A 169 22.95 10.76 -1.45
C GLU A 169 21.98 9.60 -1.64
N MET A 170 20.73 9.93 -1.91
CA MET A 170 19.66 8.96 -2.18
C MET A 170 19.03 9.29 -3.53
N GLU A 171 18.67 8.27 -4.30
CA GLU A 171 18.06 8.43 -5.62
C GLU A 171 16.58 8.06 -5.57
N ALA A 172 16.25 6.81 -5.27
CA ALA A 172 14.88 6.33 -5.21
C ALA A 172 14.32 6.44 -3.79
N LEU A 173 13.05 6.81 -3.66
CA LEU A 173 12.37 6.91 -2.37
C LEU A 173 10.93 6.45 -2.48
N ILE A 174 10.45 5.72 -1.47
CA ILE A 174 9.03 5.55 -1.21
C ILE A 174 8.74 5.86 0.25
N GLY A 175 7.69 6.64 0.49
CA GLY A 175 7.27 7.07 1.81
C GLY A 175 5.78 6.92 2.01
N VAL A 176 5.37 6.64 3.25
CA VAL A 176 3.97 6.54 3.66
C VAL A 176 3.72 7.38 4.92
N PRO A 177 2.53 7.97 5.07
CA PRO A 177 2.18 8.71 6.27
C PRO A 177 1.86 7.75 7.42
N ILE A 178 2.18 8.16 8.64
CA ILE A 178 1.75 7.49 9.87
C ILE A 178 0.61 8.31 10.47
N TRP A 179 -0.60 7.77 10.38
CA TRP A 179 -1.81 8.39 10.91
C TRP A 179 -2.01 8.02 12.37
N SER A 180 -2.37 8.96 13.23
CA SER A 180 -2.83 8.71 14.60
C SER A 180 -3.89 9.74 14.98
N ALA A 181 -4.98 9.29 15.61
CA ALA A 181 -6.13 10.12 16.00
C ALA A 181 -6.61 11.09 14.90
N GLY A 182 -6.73 10.62 13.66
CA GLY A 182 -7.22 11.41 12.52
C GLY A 182 -6.22 12.41 11.91
N HIS A 183 -4.98 12.44 12.40
CA HIS A 183 -3.93 13.34 11.91
C HIS A 183 -2.69 12.57 11.48
N VAL A 184 -1.91 13.10 10.54
CA VAL A 184 -0.58 12.55 10.22
C VAL A 184 0.38 12.96 11.34
N ARG A 185 0.85 11.99 12.11
CA ARG A 185 1.78 12.19 13.25
C ARG A 185 3.19 11.69 12.94
N GLY A 186 3.46 11.28 11.72
CA GLY A 186 4.79 10.82 11.34
C GLY A 186 4.88 10.34 9.90
N SER A 187 6.05 9.84 9.55
CA SER A 187 6.33 9.24 8.25
C SER A 187 7.21 8.00 8.42
N LEU A 188 6.99 7.03 7.54
CA LEU A 188 7.89 5.89 7.34
C LEU A 188 8.32 5.91 5.88
N TYR A 189 9.62 5.90 5.62
CA TYR A 189 10.13 5.85 4.26
C TYR A 189 11.37 4.97 4.17
N VAL A 190 11.63 4.51 2.95
CA VAL A 190 12.83 3.75 2.59
C VAL A 190 13.41 4.33 1.31
N THR A 191 14.73 4.18 1.15
CA THR A 191 15.45 4.71 -0.01
C THR A 191 16.39 3.68 -0.60
N ASP A 192 16.53 3.77 -1.91
CA ASP A 192 17.41 3.00 -2.79
C ASP A 192 17.37 1.49 -2.59
N ARG A 193 16.92 0.73 -3.58
CA ARG A 193 16.93 -0.73 -3.47
C ARG A 193 18.34 -1.29 -3.70
N ASP A 194 18.70 -2.33 -2.96
CA ASP A 194 19.95 -3.08 -3.15
C ASP A 194 20.01 -3.75 -4.53
N ASP A 195 18.83 -4.09 -5.10
CA ASP A 195 18.70 -4.71 -6.42
C ASP A 195 18.58 -3.70 -7.57
N GLY A 196 18.65 -2.39 -7.28
CA GLY A 196 18.57 -1.30 -8.26
C GLY A 196 17.23 -1.17 -8.99
N LYS A 197 16.18 -1.89 -8.55
CA LYS A 197 14.85 -1.79 -9.15
C LYS A 197 14.10 -0.57 -8.60
N PRO A 198 13.07 -0.07 -9.32
CA PRO A 198 12.13 0.89 -8.75
C PRO A 198 11.29 0.22 -7.66
N PHE A 199 10.85 1.03 -6.68
CA PHE A 199 9.84 0.59 -5.71
C PHE A 199 8.49 0.35 -6.41
N ASP A 200 7.71 -0.60 -5.92
CA ASP A 200 6.42 -0.97 -6.51
C ASP A 200 5.24 -0.92 -5.51
N ASP A 201 4.06 -1.31 -5.98
CA ASP A 201 2.83 -1.34 -5.17
C ASP A 201 2.88 -2.38 -4.03
N GLN A 202 3.74 -3.40 -4.14
CA GLN A 202 3.94 -4.36 -3.05
C GLN A 202 4.74 -3.71 -1.93
N ASP A 203 5.79 -2.96 -2.27
CA ASP A 203 6.59 -2.20 -1.31
C ASP A 203 5.70 -1.20 -0.55
N GLU A 204 4.84 -0.47 -1.25
CA GLU A 204 3.89 0.47 -0.60
C GLU A 204 2.97 -0.23 0.38
N ARG A 205 2.37 -1.36 -0.01
CA ARG A 205 1.44 -2.11 0.86
C ARG A 205 2.15 -2.64 2.10
N ILE A 206 3.42 -3.04 1.98
CA ILE A 206 4.26 -3.42 3.12
C ILE A 206 4.42 -2.22 4.06
N LEU A 207 4.85 -1.07 3.52
CA LEU A 207 5.07 0.14 4.31
C LEU A 207 3.80 0.64 5.00
N VAL A 208 2.67 0.69 4.30
CA VAL A 208 1.37 1.07 4.87
C VAL A 208 0.99 0.15 6.03
N THR A 209 1.20 -1.17 5.87
CA THR A 209 0.90 -2.14 6.93
C THR A 209 1.77 -1.91 8.16
N LEU A 210 3.06 -1.65 7.96
CA LEU A 210 4.01 -1.38 9.04
C LEU A 210 3.74 -0.03 9.71
N ALA A 211 3.39 1.01 8.94
CA ALA A 211 3.00 2.32 9.43
C ALA A 211 1.75 2.27 10.34
N ARG A 212 0.80 1.37 10.06
CA ARG A 212 -0.34 1.12 10.96
C ARG A 212 0.08 0.57 12.32
N HIS A 213 1.17 -0.19 12.41
CA HIS A 213 1.69 -0.59 13.72
C HIS A 213 2.36 0.57 14.43
N ALA A 214 3.20 1.33 13.73
CA ALA A 214 3.83 2.53 14.29
C ALA A 214 2.79 3.52 14.84
N SER A 215 1.66 3.70 14.14
CA SER A 215 0.50 4.46 14.60
C SER A 215 0.07 4.07 16.02
N THR A 216 -0.12 2.76 16.29
CA THR A 216 -0.52 2.28 17.62
C THR A 216 0.54 2.47 18.70
N VAL A 217 1.82 2.56 18.32
CA VAL A 217 2.91 2.86 19.25
C VAL A 217 2.90 4.35 19.59
N ILE A 218 2.79 5.20 18.56
CA ILE A 218 2.73 6.66 18.72
C ILE A 218 1.51 7.08 19.55
N GLU A 219 0.34 6.50 19.28
CA GLU A 219 -0.89 6.79 20.01
C GLU A 219 -0.82 6.47 21.52
N ARG A 220 0.04 5.55 21.94
CA ARG A 220 0.13 5.15 23.37
C ARG A 220 1.20 5.89 24.15
N GLU A 221 2.23 6.34 23.46
CA GLU A 221 3.50 6.73 24.08
C GLU A 221 3.81 8.22 23.87
N TRP A 222 3.16 8.86 22.89
CA TRP A 222 3.32 10.30 22.61
C TRP A 222 2.07 11.14 22.89
N TYR A 223 0.89 10.52 22.96
CA TYR A 223 -0.41 11.19 23.11
C TYR A 223 -1.30 10.40 24.06
#